data_AF-A0A7S2R4A3-F1
#
_entry.id   AF-A0A7S2R4A3-F1
#
_cell.length_a   1.000
_cell.length_b   1.000
_cell.length_c   1.000
_cell.angle_alpha   90.00
_cell.angle_beta   90.00
_cell.angle_gamma   90.00
#
_symmetry.space_group_name_H-M   'P 1'
#
loop_
_entity.id
_entity.type
_entity.pdbx_description
1 polymer ?
#
loop_
_entity_poly.entity_id
_entity_poly.type
_entity_poly.pdbx_seq_one_letter_code
_entity_poly.pdbx_strand_id
1 'polypeptide(L)'
;AKQDNLDQRGVTSIVLTAIASHSANVEGNIADEGIELLMEMLNGGNHQVQSTVYSYLAQDKDLKLLHHWRIRLQNSMSLIRERKDRTARGYEPMTEQHEQAFENAVQTFGLLQLLCEGHNLG
;
A
#
# COMPACT_ATOMS: atom_id res chain seq x y z
N ALA A 1 5.60 15.32 15.29
CA ALA A 1 5.72 16.77 15.00
C ALA A 1 5.49 17.12 13.52
N LYS A 2 6.30 16.60 12.57
CA LYS A 2 6.09 16.87 11.12
C LYS A 2 4.92 16.06 10.53
N GLN A 3 4.88 14.75 10.78
CA GLN A 3 3.78 13.86 10.37
C GLN A 3 2.43 14.36 10.92
N ASP A 4 2.36 14.62 12.24
CA ASP A 4 1.13 15.13 12.87
C ASP A 4 0.68 16.48 12.29
N ASN A 5 1.60 17.37 11.89
CA ASN A 5 1.26 18.64 11.26
C ASN A 5 0.61 18.45 9.89
N LEU A 6 1.09 17.48 9.11
CA LEU A 6 0.50 17.12 7.82
C LEU A 6 -0.85 16.42 8.01
N ASP A 7 -0.97 15.53 9.00
CA ASP A 7 -2.22 14.84 9.32
C ASP A 7 -3.32 15.83 9.77
N GLN A 8 -2.97 16.80 10.63
CA GLN A 8 -3.89 17.87 11.06
C GLN A 8 -4.39 18.74 9.90
N ARG A 9 -3.68 18.76 8.76
CA ARG A 9 -4.10 19.45 7.53
C ARG A 9 -4.91 18.54 6.60
N GLY A 10 -5.19 17.31 6.99
CA GLY A 10 -5.98 16.34 6.24
C GLY A 10 -5.19 15.60 5.15
N VAL A 11 -3.85 15.67 5.16
CA VAL A 11 -3.02 15.02 4.12
C VAL A 11 -3.28 13.52 4.07
N THR A 12 -3.34 12.84 5.23
CA THR A 12 -3.64 11.41 5.32
C THR A 12 -4.97 11.06 4.63
N SER A 13 -6.04 11.80 4.92
CA SER A 13 -7.36 11.56 4.33
C SER A 13 -7.39 11.80 2.81
N ILE A 14 -6.65 12.81 2.32
CA ILE A 14 -6.51 13.09 0.89
C ILE A 14 -5.79 11.91 0.21
N VAL A 15 -4.69 11.44 0.80
CA VAL A 15 -3.92 10.30 0.29
C VAL A 15 -4.76 9.03 0.24
N LEU A 16 -5.50 8.71 1.30
CA LEU A 16 -6.39 7.55 1.34
C LEU A 16 -7.47 7.62 0.26
N THR A 17 -8.03 8.82 0.04
CA THR A 17 -9.02 9.07 -1.03
C THR A 17 -8.40 8.91 -2.42
N ALA A 18 -7.17 9.40 -2.61
CA ALA A 18 -6.43 9.23 -3.86
C ALA A 18 -6.23 7.74 -4.15
N ILE A 19 -5.75 6.94 -3.19
CA ILE A 19 -5.58 5.50 -3.37
C ILE A 19 -6.92 4.80 -3.68
N ALA A 20 -7.97 5.09 -2.89
CA ALA A 20 -9.27 4.44 -3.02
C ALA A 20 -10.04 4.79 -4.31
N SER A 21 -9.73 5.94 -4.94
CA SER A 21 -10.37 6.40 -6.18
C SER A 21 -9.72 5.87 -7.46
N HIS A 22 -8.53 5.29 -7.36
CA HIS A 22 -7.82 4.75 -8.51
C HIS A 22 -7.93 3.23 -8.57
N SER A 23 -8.13 2.71 -9.78
CA SER A 23 -8.10 1.28 -10.04
C SER A 23 -6.70 0.75 -9.80
N ALA A 24 -6.58 -0.32 -9.02
CA ALA A 24 -5.34 -1.08 -8.94
C ALA A 24 -4.95 -1.54 -10.37
N ASN A 25 -3.69 -1.33 -10.75
CA ASN A 25 -3.10 -1.57 -12.09
C ASN A 25 -3.39 -0.54 -13.19
N VAL A 26 -4.16 0.52 -12.93
CA VAL A 26 -4.10 1.71 -13.81
C VAL A 26 -2.96 2.56 -13.27
N GLU A 27 -1.74 2.08 -13.52
CA GLU A 27 -0.49 2.62 -12.99
C GLU A 27 -0.07 3.89 -13.77
N GLY A 28 0.39 4.87 -12.99
CA GLY A 28 0.65 6.24 -13.45
C GLY A 28 0.62 7.26 -12.31
N ASN A 29 1.55 7.10 -11.37
CA ASN A 29 1.95 7.98 -10.26
C ASN A 29 1.01 8.16 -9.07
N ILE A 30 -0.26 8.52 -9.20
CA ILE A 30 -0.97 9.10 -8.03
C ILE A 30 -1.23 8.10 -6.89
N ALA A 31 -1.60 6.85 -7.21
CA ALA A 31 -1.86 5.84 -6.17
C ALA A 31 -0.58 5.33 -5.53
N ASP A 32 0.48 5.12 -6.31
CA ASP A 32 1.78 4.64 -5.81
C ASP A 32 2.48 5.70 -4.96
N GLU A 33 2.52 6.95 -5.43
CA GLU A 33 3.01 8.10 -4.66
C GLU A 33 2.17 8.31 -3.39
N GLY A 34 0.86 8.04 -3.47
CA GLY A 34 -0.03 8.02 -2.32
C GLY A 34 0.38 6.94 -1.30
N ILE A 35 0.71 5.73 -1.74
CA ILE A 35 1.17 4.66 -0.86
C ILE A 35 2.51 5.04 -0.22
N GLU A 36 3.46 5.59 -0.98
CA GLU A 36 4.75 6.05 -0.45
C GLU A 36 4.57 7.12 0.63
N LEU A 37 3.79 8.16 0.33
CA LEU A 37 3.51 9.22 1.29
C LEU A 37 2.77 8.67 2.53
N LEU A 38 1.84 7.73 2.36
CA LEU A 38 1.17 7.09 3.49
C LEU A 38 2.15 6.31 4.37
N MET A 39 3.09 5.58 3.76
CA MET A 39 4.15 4.87 4.50
C MET A 39 5.05 5.86 5.25
N GLU A 40 5.45 6.98 4.64
CA GLU A 40 6.22 8.03 5.32
C GLU A 40 5.46 8.63 6.51
N MET A 41 4.14 8.81 6.38
CA MET A 41 3.27 9.31 7.44
C MET A 41 3.12 8.31 8.60
N LEU A 42 3.16 7.01 8.30
CA LEU A 42 3.04 5.94 9.30
C LEU A 42 4.38 5.52 9.92
N ASN A 43 5.51 5.91 9.32
CA ASN A 43 6.85 5.50 9.75
C ASN A 43 7.07 5.75 11.25
N GLY A 44 7.52 4.70 11.97
CA GLY A 44 7.70 4.71 13.42
C GLY A 44 6.41 4.49 14.21
N GLY A 45 5.38 3.91 13.58
CA GLY A 45 4.10 3.60 14.22
C GLY A 45 3.30 4.82 14.68
N ASN A 46 3.14 5.84 13.82
CA ASN A 46 2.42 7.07 14.20
C ASN A 46 0.94 6.79 14.50
N HIS A 47 0.59 6.77 15.79
CA HIS A 47 -0.77 6.45 16.26
C HIS A 47 -1.84 7.43 15.76
N GLN A 48 -1.51 8.72 15.60
CA GLN A 48 -2.46 9.71 15.09
C GLN A 48 -2.86 9.39 13.66
N VAL A 49 -1.87 9.11 12.80
CA VAL A 49 -2.10 8.71 11.40
C VAL A 49 -2.82 7.37 11.33
N GLN A 50 -2.43 6.38 12.14
CA GLN A 50 -3.11 5.08 12.22
C GLN A 50 -4.59 5.23 12.62
N SER A 51 -4.90 6.11 13.58
CA SER A 51 -6.27 6.43 13.99
C SER A 51 -7.06 7.10 12.86
N THR A 52 -6.43 7.98 12.07
CA THR A 52 -7.04 8.59 10.88
C THR A 52 -7.35 7.53 9.82
N VAL A 53 -6.42 6.61 9.54
CA VAL A 53 -6.64 5.50 8.60
C VAL A 53 -7.78 4.60 9.07
N TYR A 54 -7.81 4.23 10.36
CA TYR A 54 -8.89 3.44 10.92
C TYR A 54 -10.25 4.14 10.78
N SER A 55 -10.30 5.43 11.10
CA SER A 55 -11.51 6.25 10.97
C SER A 55 -12.00 6.35 9.53
N TYR A 56 -11.08 6.44 8.56
CA TYR A 56 -11.38 6.42 7.13
C TYR A 56 -11.98 5.07 6.71
N LEU A 57 -11.34 3.96 7.10
CA LEU A 57 -11.81 2.61 6.78
C LEU A 57 -13.19 2.32 7.37
N ALA A 58 -13.48 2.83 8.57
CA ALA A 58 -14.80 2.70 9.20
C ALA A 58 -15.91 3.44 8.42
N GLN A 59 -15.55 4.45 7.63
CA GLN A 59 -16.47 5.23 6.79
C GLN A 59 -16.56 4.71 5.35
N ASP A 60 -15.54 3.98 4.87
CA ASP A 60 -15.47 3.37 3.54
C ASP A 60 -16.36 2.13 3.43
N LYS A 61 -17.67 2.34 3.25
CA LYS A 61 -18.68 1.28 3.15
C LYS A 61 -18.45 0.29 1.99
N ASP A 62 -17.81 0.76 0.93
CA ASP A 62 -17.54 -0.04 -0.28
C ASP A 62 -16.20 -0.81 -0.17
N LEU A 63 -15.44 -0.60 0.92
CA LEU A 63 -14.12 -1.19 1.15
C LEU A 63 -13.15 -0.94 -0.02
N LYS A 64 -13.26 0.21 -0.69
CA LYS A 64 -12.49 0.54 -1.88
C LYS A 64 -10.99 0.51 -1.62
N LEU A 65 -10.57 1.03 -0.46
CA LEU A 65 -9.15 1.05 -0.10
C LEU A 65 -8.60 -0.38 0.11
N LEU A 66 -9.34 -1.21 0.85
CA LEU A 66 -8.97 -2.62 1.08
C LEU A 66 -9.00 -3.42 -0.23
N HIS A 67 -9.98 -3.14 -1.09
CA HIS A 67 -10.08 -3.75 -2.41
C HIS A 67 -8.86 -3.40 -3.26
N HIS A 68 -8.41 -2.14 -3.26
CA HIS A 68 -7.21 -1.71 -3.96
C HIS A 68 -5.97 -2.51 -3.51
N TRP A 69 -5.71 -2.57 -2.20
CA TRP A 69 -4.56 -3.32 -1.66
C TRP A 69 -4.65 -4.82 -1.97
N ARG A 70 -5.85 -5.40 -1.90
CA ARG A 70 -6.07 -6.80 -2.26
C ARG A 70 -5.72 -7.05 -3.72
N ILE A 71 -6.20 -6.22 -4.64
CA ILE A 71 -5.94 -6.41 -6.07
C ILE A 71 -4.44 -6.26 -6.34
N ARG A 72 -3.78 -5.24 -5.78
CA ARG A 72 -2.32 -5.05 -5.88
C ARG A 72 -1.55 -6.32 -5.47
N LEU A 73 -1.86 -6.88 -4.31
CA LEU A 73 -1.25 -8.14 -3.85
C LEU A 73 -1.58 -9.33 -4.75
N GLN A 74 -2.82 -9.48 -5.20
CA GLN A 74 -3.23 -10.59 -6.06
C GLN A 74 -2.45 -10.60 -7.38
N ASN A 75 -2.22 -9.44 -7.99
CA ASN A 75 -1.48 -9.33 -9.25
C ASN A 75 0.00 -9.59 -9.04
N SER A 76 0.60 -8.99 -8.00
CA SER A 76 1.98 -9.27 -7.64
C SER A 76 2.21 -10.76 -7.37
N MET A 77 1.32 -11.41 -6.62
CA MET A 77 1.44 -12.84 -6.32
C MET A 77 1.37 -13.71 -7.58
N SER A 78 0.54 -13.35 -8.57
CA SER A 78 0.45 -14.08 -9.83
C SER A 78 1.79 -14.05 -10.57
N LEU A 79 2.38 -12.86 -10.73
CA LEU A 79 3.65 -12.67 -11.44
C LEU A 79 4.84 -13.26 -10.67
N ILE A 80 4.86 -13.15 -9.33
CA ILE A 80 5.91 -13.77 -8.50
C ILE A 80 5.86 -15.31 -8.59
N ARG A 81 4.66 -15.91 -8.65
CA ARG A 81 4.51 -17.36 -8.84
C ARG A 81 4.95 -17.79 -10.23
N GLU A 82 4.54 -17.07 -11.27
CA GLU A 82 4.99 -17.32 -12.63
C GLU A 82 6.52 -17.30 -12.71
N ARG A 83 7.16 -16.29 -12.10
CA ARG A 83 8.61 -16.19 -12.01
C ARG A 83 9.26 -17.37 -11.31
N LYS A 84 8.68 -17.83 -10.20
CA LYS A 84 9.15 -19.01 -9.47
C LYS A 84 9.11 -20.26 -10.35
N ASP A 85 8.03 -20.45 -11.11
CA ASP A 85 7.87 -21.61 -11.98
C ASP A 85 8.86 -21.59 -13.16
N ARG A 86 9.13 -20.40 -13.71
CA ARG A 86 10.14 -20.19 -14.75
C ARG A 86 11.56 -20.48 -14.25
N THR A 87 11.92 -19.92 -13.10
CA THR A 87 13.26 -20.10 -12.50
C THR A 87 13.53 -21.51 -11.98
N ALA A 88 12.49 -22.29 -11.70
CA ALA A 88 12.65 -23.67 -11.25
C ALA A 88 13.37 -24.57 -12.28
N ARG A 89 13.39 -24.18 -13.56
CA ARG A 89 14.00 -24.95 -14.66
C ARG A 89 15.38 -24.43 -15.08
N GLY A 90 15.84 -23.33 -14.50
CA GLY A 90 17.08 -22.65 -14.85
C GLY A 90 16.98 -21.15 -14.59
N TYR A 91 18.13 -20.47 -14.50
CA TYR A 91 18.13 -19.02 -14.37
C TYR A 91 17.56 -18.36 -15.62
N GLU A 92 16.57 -17.50 -15.41
CA GLU A 92 16.05 -16.54 -16.40
C GLU A 92 16.21 -15.16 -15.75
N PRO A 93 16.57 -14.08 -16.44
CA PRO A 93 16.56 -12.74 -15.85
C PRO A 93 15.12 -12.29 -15.49
N MET A 94 14.98 -11.34 -14.57
CA MET A 94 13.67 -10.72 -14.32
C MET A 94 13.30 -9.80 -15.49
N THR A 95 12.00 -9.76 -15.80
CA THR A 95 11.45 -8.73 -16.68
C THR A 95 11.00 -7.55 -15.80
N GLU A 96 10.83 -6.38 -16.40
CA GLU A 96 10.32 -5.18 -15.73
C GLU A 96 9.01 -5.45 -14.98
N GLN A 97 8.08 -6.21 -15.58
CA GLN A 97 6.82 -6.62 -14.94
C GLN A 97 7.04 -7.46 -13.68
N HIS A 98 8.06 -8.32 -13.67
CA HIS A 98 8.39 -9.09 -12.47
C HIS A 98 9.01 -8.19 -11.40
N GLU A 99 9.89 -7.26 -11.77
CA GLU A 99 10.51 -6.31 -10.83
C GLU A 99 9.44 -5.47 -10.13
N GLN A 100 8.56 -4.84 -10.92
CA GLN A 100 7.41 -4.08 -10.42
C GLN A 100 6.50 -4.92 -9.53
N ALA A 101 6.24 -6.19 -9.89
CA ALA A 101 5.44 -7.07 -9.05
C ALA A 101 6.05 -7.30 -7.66
N PHE A 102 7.37 -7.46 -7.57
CA PHE A 102 8.09 -7.58 -6.30
C PHE A 102 8.06 -6.27 -5.51
N GLU A 103 8.34 -5.14 -6.15
CA GLU A 103 8.29 -3.82 -5.50
C GLU A 103 6.89 -3.52 -4.94
N ASN A 104 5.85 -3.72 -5.75
CA ASN A 104 4.46 -3.56 -5.34
C ASN A 104 4.11 -4.47 -4.16
N ALA A 105 4.57 -5.72 -4.16
CA ALA A 105 4.35 -6.65 -3.04
C ALA A 105 5.05 -6.17 -1.77
N VAL A 106 6.34 -5.84 -1.85
CA VAL A 106 7.14 -5.37 -0.73
C VAL A 106 6.55 -4.10 -0.13
N GLN A 107 6.20 -3.14 -0.96
CA GLN A 107 5.59 -1.88 -0.53
C GLN A 107 4.23 -2.11 0.13
N THR A 108 3.38 -2.96 -0.45
CA THR A 108 2.06 -3.24 0.13
C THR A 108 2.17 -3.96 1.47
N PHE A 109 3.05 -4.95 1.61
CA PHE A 109 3.29 -5.61 2.89
C PHE A 109 3.92 -4.65 3.92
N GLY A 110 4.84 -3.79 3.49
CA GLY A 110 5.44 -2.75 4.33
C GLY A 110 4.38 -1.78 4.87
N LEU A 111 3.48 -1.31 4.01
CA LEU A 111 2.34 -0.49 4.43
C LEU A 111 1.49 -1.20 5.48
N LEU A 112 1.09 -2.46 5.22
CA LEU A 112 0.27 -3.24 6.15
C LEU A 112 0.95 -3.45 7.51
N GLN A 113 2.27 -3.63 7.54
CA GLN A 113 3.05 -3.68 8.77
C GLN A 113 2.98 -2.35 9.54
N LEU A 114 3.23 -1.23 8.86
CA LEU A 114 3.25 0.11 9.46
C LEU A 114 1.88 0.52 10.04
N LEU A 115 0.78 0.02 9.48
CA LEU A 115 -0.57 0.25 10.03
C LEU A 115 -0.77 -0.32 11.44
N CYS A 116 0.02 -1.33 11.82
CA CYS A 116 -0.10 -2.03 13.11
C CYS A 116 1.17 -1.96 13.97
N GLU A 117 2.22 -1.27 13.51
CA GLU A 117 3.51 -1.16 14.20
C GLU A 117 3.38 -0.52 15.61
N GLY A 118 2.34 0.29 15.83
CA GLY A 118 2.08 0.96 17.10
C GLY A 118 1.51 0.08 18.22
N HIS A 119 1.35 -1.23 18.00
CA HIS A 119 0.67 -2.17 18.91
C HIS A 119 -0.77 -1.73 19.22
N ASN A 120 -1.52 -1.42 18.15
CA ASN A 120 -2.88 -0.91 18.24
C ASN A 120 -3.79 -1.94 18.92
N LEU A 121 -4.34 -1.61 20.08
CA LEU A 121 -5.19 -2.52 20.87
C LEU A 121 -6.68 -2.51 20.46
N GLY A 122 -7.05 -1.67 19.49
CA GLY A 122 -8.44 -1.42 19.10
C GLY A 122 -9.11 -0.38 19.98
#